data_AF-A0A2A2QXL8-F1
#
_entry.id   AF-A0A2A2QXL8-F1
#
_cell.length_a   1.000
_cell.length_b   1.000
_cell.length_c   1.000
_cell.angle_alpha   90.00
_cell.angle_beta   90.00
_cell.angle_gamma   90.00
#
_symmetry.space_group_name_H-M   'P 1'
#
loop_
_entity.id
_entity.type
_entity.pdbx_description
1 polymer ?
#
loop_
_entity_poly.entity_id
_entity_poly.type
_entity_poly.pdbx_seq_one_letter_code
_entity_poly.pdbx_strand_id
1 'polypeptide(L)'
;MTFPFRLLFLVALLAATASAWAIEPIVIIKSPDEGESYIYGRVSDRKLRWSDKEKKLYALITVDNSLYSSNTDRPEKETVRFYLPGVEYDAAQKLFYVRGKNNEVIPFATTKKELLFDSIKPVRNAVVRVVRTRGRIEVVAEIYKPEEVVAEEAEQKSSQTNEWQKLDLNKAIGQ
;
A
#
# COMPACT_ATOMS: atom_id res chain seq x y z
N MET A 1 -5.26 -27.00 56.18
CA MET A 1 -6.73 -27.00 56.30
C MET A 1 -7.19 -25.56 56.17
N THR A 2 -7.48 -25.11 54.94
CA THR A 2 -8.82 -24.99 54.30
C THR A 2 -9.42 -23.59 54.48
N PHE A 3 -9.15 -22.75 53.47
CA PHE A 3 -9.94 -21.59 53.04
C PHE A 3 -11.36 -22.05 52.63
N PRO A 4 -12.41 -21.20 52.69
CA PRO A 4 -12.63 -20.20 51.63
C PRO A 4 -13.39 -18.93 52.06
N PHE A 5 -12.82 -17.75 51.79
CA PHE A 5 -13.61 -16.53 51.65
C PHE A 5 -13.66 -16.17 50.17
N ARG A 6 -14.81 -16.43 49.56
CA ARG A 6 -15.15 -16.03 48.20
C ARG A 6 -15.30 -14.51 48.17
N LEU A 7 -14.45 -13.83 47.42
CA LEU A 7 -14.79 -12.52 46.87
C LEU A 7 -14.58 -12.55 45.36
N LEU A 8 -15.65 -12.93 44.69
CA LEU A 8 -15.90 -12.70 43.28
C LEU A 8 -16.05 -11.18 43.13
N PHE A 9 -15.06 -10.49 42.59
CA PHE A 9 -15.28 -9.20 41.96
C PHE A 9 -14.88 -9.29 40.50
N LEU A 10 -15.93 -9.58 39.74
CA LEU A 10 -16.08 -9.44 38.32
C LEU A 10 -15.75 -7.99 37.93
N VAL A 11 -14.60 -7.77 37.30
CA VAL A 11 -14.45 -6.66 36.36
C VAL A 11 -13.97 -7.28 35.06
N ALA A 12 -14.95 -7.79 34.32
CA ALA A 12 -14.82 -7.93 32.88
C ALA A 12 -14.60 -6.52 32.34
N LEU A 13 -13.34 -6.09 32.29
CA LEU A 13 -12.94 -4.97 31.46
C LEU A 13 -13.10 -5.47 30.04
N LEU A 14 -14.32 -5.32 29.54
CA LEU A 14 -14.64 -5.35 28.13
C LEU A 14 -13.82 -4.21 27.53
N ALA A 15 -12.57 -4.51 27.21
CA ALA A 15 -11.77 -3.71 26.31
C ALA A 15 -12.46 -3.84 24.96
N ALA A 16 -13.51 -3.04 24.78
CA ALA A 16 -13.94 -2.56 23.49
C ALA A 16 -12.80 -1.67 22.98
N THR A 17 -11.65 -2.26 22.67
CA THR A 17 -10.72 -1.64 21.75
C THR A 17 -11.49 -1.59 20.45
N ALA A 18 -11.90 -0.39 20.09
CA ALA A 18 -12.47 -0.07 18.80
C ALA A 18 -11.79 -0.95 17.76
N SER A 19 -12.57 -1.84 17.16
CA SER A 19 -12.20 -2.47 15.90
C SER A 19 -12.02 -1.33 14.92
N ALA A 20 -10.81 -0.78 14.84
CA ALA A 20 -10.33 -0.20 13.61
C ALA A 20 -10.54 -1.30 12.59
N TRP A 21 -11.57 -1.17 11.76
CA TRP A 21 -11.77 -2.04 10.63
C TRP A 21 -10.54 -1.86 9.75
N ALA A 22 -9.52 -2.68 9.98
CA ALA A 22 -8.40 -2.81 9.08
C ALA A 22 -8.99 -3.46 7.84
N ILE A 23 -9.26 -2.66 6.82
CA ILE A 23 -9.82 -3.13 5.57
C ILE A 23 -8.87 -4.19 5.02
N GLU A 24 -9.39 -5.41 4.84
CA GLU A 24 -8.58 -6.53 4.37
C GLU A 24 -8.51 -6.53 2.85
N PRO A 25 -7.34 -6.74 2.26
CA PRO A 25 -7.22 -6.88 0.82
C PRO A 25 -7.91 -8.17 0.36
N ILE A 26 -8.71 -8.07 -0.72
CA ILE A 26 -9.30 -9.23 -1.39
C ILE A 26 -8.27 -10.01 -2.22
N VAL A 27 -7.19 -9.35 -2.65
CA VAL A 27 -6.06 -9.98 -3.33
C VAL A 27 -4.76 -9.42 -2.79
N ILE A 28 -3.82 -10.32 -2.49
CA ILE A 28 -2.43 -9.99 -2.16
C ILE A 28 -1.53 -10.68 -3.18
N ILE A 29 -0.74 -9.90 -3.90
CA ILE A 29 0.27 -10.37 -4.84
C ILE A 29 1.63 -10.04 -4.23
N LYS A 30 2.40 -11.07 -3.88
CA LYS A 30 3.78 -10.91 -3.43
C LYS A 30 4.71 -11.18 -4.60
N SER A 31 5.65 -10.27 -4.83
CA SER A 31 6.76 -10.54 -5.75
C SER A 31 7.54 -11.76 -5.23
N PRO A 32 7.78 -12.79 -6.06
CA PRO A 32 8.64 -13.90 -5.68
C PRO A 32 10.11 -13.48 -5.67
N ASP A 33 10.45 -12.44 -6.43
CA ASP A 33 11.79 -11.89 -6.46
C ASP A 33 12.03 -11.07 -5.20
N GLU A 34 13.18 -11.32 -4.56
CA GLU A 34 13.73 -10.50 -3.51
C GLU A 34 14.91 -9.72 -4.11
N GLY A 35 14.91 -8.41 -3.90
CA GLY A 35 16.04 -7.56 -4.25
C GLY A 35 16.88 -7.31 -3.01
N GLU A 36 18.18 -7.50 -3.11
CA GLU A 36 19.09 -6.92 -2.14
C GLU A 36 19.48 -5.53 -2.62
N SER A 37 19.48 -4.57 -1.70
CA SER A 37 20.01 -3.25 -1.97
C SER A 37 20.60 -2.67 -0.68
N TYR A 38 21.12 -1.46 -0.73
CA TYR A 38 21.76 -0.85 0.41
C TYR A 38 20.83 -0.76 1.62
N ILE A 39 21.32 -1.20 2.79
CA ILE A 39 20.58 -1.25 4.06
C ILE A 39 19.91 0.11 4.38
N TYR A 40 20.61 1.20 4.09
CA TYR A 40 20.17 2.57 4.34
C TYR A 40 19.76 3.36 3.09
N GLY A 41 19.68 2.74 1.91
CA GLY A 41 19.40 3.47 0.67
C GLY A 41 17.97 4.03 0.63
N ARG A 42 17.70 5.18 0.00
CA ARG A 42 16.33 5.71 -0.15
C ARG A 42 15.68 5.12 -1.41
N VAL A 43 14.41 4.71 -1.34
CA VAL A 43 13.63 4.45 -2.58
C VAL A 43 13.34 5.79 -3.25
N SER A 44 13.94 6.05 -4.40
CA SER A 44 13.81 7.32 -5.12
C SER A 44 12.89 7.28 -6.33
N ASP A 45 12.60 6.09 -6.87
CA ASP A 45 11.63 5.93 -7.95
C ASP A 45 10.89 4.59 -7.87
N ARG A 46 9.64 4.59 -8.32
CA ARG A 46 8.75 3.42 -8.38
C ARG A 46 7.89 3.50 -9.63
N LYS A 47 7.99 2.51 -10.51
CA LYS A 47 7.21 2.46 -11.75
C LYS A 47 6.67 1.06 -12.00
N LEU A 48 5.43 0.94 -12.47
CA LEU A 48 4.92 -0.28 -13.06
C LEU A 48 5.26 -0.32 -14.54
N ARG A 49 5.66 -1.49 -15.03
CA ARG A 49 6.00 -1.75 -16.43
C ARG A 49 5.51 -3.12 -16.85
N TRP A 50 5.18 -3.24 -18.12
CA TRP A 50 4.75 -4.49 -18.74
C TRP A 50 5.84 -5.01 -19.67
N SER A 51 6.17 -6.29 -19.57
CA SER A 51 7.05 -6.98 -20.51
C SER A 51 6.20 -7.71 -21.55
N ASP A 52 6.18 -7.21 -22.79
CA ASP A 52 5.44 -7.87 -23.87
C ASP A 52 6.02 -9.25 -24.24
N LYS A 53 7.32 -9.44 -24.02
CA LYS A 53 8.01 -10.70 -24.26
C LYS A 53 7.62 -11.75 -23.23
N GLU A 54 7.61 -11.37 -21.95
CA GLU A 54 7.37 -12.32 -20.85
C GLU A 54 5.90 -12.43 -20.48
N LYS A 55 5.06 -11.50 -20.98
CA LYS A 55 3.66 -11.33 -20.59
C LYS A 55 3.51 -11.22 -19.08
N LYS A 56 4.37 -10.39 -18.48
CA LYS A 56 4.40 -10.16 -17.03
C LYS A 56 4.45 -8.68 -16.72
N LEU A 57 3.68 -8.30 -15.70
CA LEU A 57 3.79 -7.00 -15.07
C LEU A 57 4.91 -7.06 -14.03
N TYR A 58 5.68 -5.98 -13.91
CA TYR A 58 6.70 -5.85 -12.88
C TYR A 58 6.76 -4.42 -12.34
N ALA A 59 7.16 -4.31 -11.07
CA ALA A 59 7.55 -3.05 -10.46
C ALA A 59 9.06 -2.85 -10.66
N LEU A 60 9.42 -1.67 -11.15
CA LEU A 60 10.79 -1.19 -11.26
C LEU A 60 11.05 -0.24 -10.09
N ILE A 61 11.88 -0.67 -9.16
CA ILE A 61 12.20 0.06 -7.93
C ILE A 61 13.63 0.56 -8.04
N THR A 62 13.82 1.87 -7.88
CA THR A 62 15.15 2.47 -7.81
C THR A 62 15.45 2.88 -6.39
N VAL A 63 16.62 2.47 -5.91
CA VAL A 63 17.17 2.81 -4.61
C VAL A 63 18.44 3.60 -4.84
N ASP A 64 18.68 4.62 -4.02
CA ASP A 64 19.94 5.35 -4.03
C ASP A 64 20.56 5.46 -2.65
N ASN A 65 21.87 5.69 -2.61
CA ASN A 65 22.63 5.82 -1.38
C ASN A 65 22.68 7.27 -0.85
N SER A 66 21.78 8.15 -1.29
CA SER A 66 21.89 9.60 -1.04
C SER A 66 21.84 10.00 0.43
N LEU A 67 21.38 9.11 1.31
CA LEU A 67 21.28 9.35 2.75
C LEU A 67 22.65 9.29 3.46
N TYR A 68 23.68 8.77 2.81
CA TYR A 68 25.02 8.61 3.40
C TYR A 68 26.16 8.72 2.38
N SER A 69 25.87 8.98 1.10
CA SER A 69 26.89 9.46 0.16
C SER A 69 27.45 10.78 0.66
N SER A 70 28.77 10.93 0.70
CA SER A 70 29.38 12.22 1.02
C SER A 70 28.97 13.26 -0.03
N ASN A 71 28.93 14.55 0.32
CA ASN A 71 28.60 15.62 -0.64
C ASN A 71 29.56 15.68 -1.85
N THR A 72 30.72 15.03 -1.75
CA THR A 72 31.72 14.92 -2.82
C THR A 72 31.48 13.73 -3.76
N ASP A 73 30.68 12.75 -3.35
CA ASP A 73 30.37 11.56 -4.16
C ASP A 73 29.02 11.73 -4.86
N ARG A 74 28.95 11.31 -6.13
CA ARG A 74 27.65 11.22 -6.81
C ARG A 74 26.85 10.07 -6.18
N PRO A 75 25.57 10.27 -5.86
CA PRO A 75 24.73 9.18 -5.35
C PRO A 75 24.67 8.03 -6.37
N GLU A 76 25.00 6.83 -5.90
CA GLU A 76 24.85 5.60 -6.66
C GLU A 76 23.37 5.20 -6.66
N LYS A 77 22.91 4.71 -7.80
CA LYS A 77 21.53 4.25 -7.99
C LYS A 77 21.54 2.81 -8.43
N GLU A 78 20.70 2.02 -7.78
CA GLU A 78 20.44 0.63 -8.14
C GLU A 78 18.96 0.48 -8.51
N THR A 79 18.70 -0.18 -9.63
CA THR A 79 17.33 -0.42 -10.09
C THR A 79 17.07 -1.90 -10.21
N VAL A 80 16.06 -2.39 -9.48
CA VAL A 80 15.69 -3.81 -9.44
C VAL A 80 14.27 -3.99 -9.97
N ARG A 81 14.05 -5.13 -10.65
CA ARG A 81 12.73 -5.54 -11.16
C ARG A 81 12.12 -6.56 -10.22
N PHE A 82 10.83 -6.38 -9.92
CA PHE A 82 10.03 -7.25 -9.08
C PHE A 82 8.78 -7.67 -9.83
N TYR A 83 8.69 -8.93 -10.24
CA TYR A 83 7.55 -9.40 -11.02
C TYR A 83 6.29 -9.52 -10.14
N LEU A 84 5.15 -9.13 -10.67
CA LEU A 84 3.84 -9.27 -10.03
C LEU A 84 3.10 -10.44 -10.69
N PRO A 85 3.20 -11.66 -10.13
CA PRO A 85 2.62 -12.85 -10.75
C PRO A 85 1.09 -12.80 -10.75
N GLY A 86 0.48 -13.51 -11.70
CA GLY A 86 -0.98 -13.61 -11.81
C GLY A 86 -1.67 -12.38 -12.40
N VAL A 87 -0.92 -11.32 -12.72
CA VAL A 87 -1.46 -10.15 -13.42
C VAL A 87 -1.49 -10.38 -14.92
N GLU A 88 -2.69 -10.36 -15.50
CA GLU A 88 -2.97 -10.41 -16.93
C GLU A 88 -3.20 -8.99 -17.49
N TYR A 89 -3.09 -8.84 -18.82
CA TYR A 89 -3.33 -7.56 -19.50
C TYR A 89 -4.37 -7.71 -20.62
N ASP A 90 -5.47 -6.97 -20.51
CA ASP A 90 -6.44 -6.75 -21.59
C ASP A 90 -6.05 -5.50 -22.36
N ALA A 91 -5.56 -5.70 -23.60
CA ALA A 91 -5.13 -4.61 -24.47
C ALA A 91 -6.30 -3.77 -25.02
N ALA A 92 -7.49 -4.35 -25.17
CA ALA A 92 -8.67 -3.62 -25.67
C ALA A 92 -9.17 -2.62 -24.61
N GLN A 93 -9.14 -3.03 -23.33
CA GLN A 93 -9.53 -2.19 -22.21
C GLN A 93 -8.36 -1.41 -21.59
N LYS A 94 -7.13 -1.69 -22.01
CA LYS A 94 -5.88 -1.20 -21.40
C LYS A 94 -5.83 -1.44 -19.90
N LEU A 95 -6.33 -2.60 -19.49
CA LEU A 95 -6.57 -3.00 -18.11
C LEU A 95 -5.62 -4.13 -17.71
N PHE A 96 -4.90 -3.93 -16.62
CA PHE A 96 -4.22 -4.99 -15.90
C PHE A 96 -5.15 -5.51 -14.82
N TYR A 97 -5.31 -6.82 -14.75
CA TYR A 97 -6.24 -7.47 -13.83
C TYR A 97 -5.67 -8.77 -13.29
N VAL A 98 -6.27 -9.24 -12.21
CA VAL A 98 -6.07 -10.59 -11.68
C VAL A 98 -7.39 -11.34 -11.69
N ARG A 99 -7.32 -12.66 -11.71
CA ARG A 99 -8.51 -13.51 -11.59
C ARG A 99 -8.73 -13.90 -10.14
N GLY A 100 -9.93 -13.62 -9.64
CA GLY A 100 -10.37 -14.04 -8.32
C GLY A 100 -10.79 -15.52 -8.27
N LYS A 101 -11.36 -15.96 -7.15
CA LYS A 101 -11.63 -17.38 -6.88
C LYS A 101 -12.65 -17.99 -7.85
N ASN A 102 -13.61 -17.21 -8.34
CA ASN A 102 -14.64 -17.65 -9.29
C ASN A 102 -14.36 -17.15 -10.71
N ASN A 103 -13.08 -16.92 -11.04
CA ASN A 103 -12.66 -16.36 -12.33
C ASN A 103 -13.23 -14.95 -12.57
N GLU A 104 -13.65 -14.24 -11.51
CA GLU A 104 -14.00 -12.83 -11.61
C GLU A 104 -12.78 -11.99 -11.97
N VAL A 105 -12.96 -11.01 -12.85
CA VAL A 105 -11.92 -10.05 -13.24
C VAL A 105 -11.84 -8.98 -12.17
N ILE A 106 -10.70 -8.91 -11.48
CA ILE A 106 -10.43 -7.91 -10.44
C ILE A 106 -9.44 -6.89 -11.01
N PRO A 107 -9.86 -5.64 -11.26
CA PRO A 107 -8.99 -4.58 -11.76
C PRO A 107 -7.80 -4.31 -10.84
N PHE A 108 -6.60 -4.23 -11.41
CA PHE A 108 -5.36 -3.93 -10.67
C PHE A 108 -4.75 -2.60 -11.08
N ALA A 109 -4.55 -2.36 -12.38
CA ALA A 109 -3.94 -1.15 -12.90
C ALA A 109 -4.46 -0.82 -14.29
N THR A 110 -4.33 0.42 -14.73
CA THR A 110 -4.68 0.84 -16.09
C THR A 110 -3.52 1.56 -16.75
N THR A 111 -3.50 1.52 -18.07
CA THR A 111 -2.58 2.35 -18.85
C THR A 111 -3.17 3.74 -18.99
N LYS A 112 -2.49 4.74 -18.42
CA LYS A 112 -2.82 6.16 -18.56
C LYS A 112 -1.90 6.80 -19.59
N LYS A 113 -2.49 7.43 -20.60
CA LYS A 113 -1.75 8.21 -21.58
C LYS A 113 -1.28 9.51 -20.94
N GLU A 114 0.02 9.71 -20.86
CA GLU A 114 0.63 10.99 -20.49
C GLU A 114 1.22 11.67 -21.73
N LEU A 115 1.62 12.93 -21.61
CA LEU A 115 2.00 13.78 -22.74
C LEU A 115 3.12 13.19 -23.61
N LEU A 116 4.06 12.43 -23.03
CA LEU A 116 5.25 11.92 -23.71
C LEU A 116 5.40 10.39 -23.65
N PHE A 117 4.61 9.71 -22.83
CA PHE A 117 4.68 8.26 -22.65
C PHE A 117 3.41 7.74 -21.98
N ASP A 118 3.14 6.46 -22.17
CA ASP A 118 2.10 5.76 -21.42
C ASP A 118 2.66 5.31 -20.05
N SER A 119 1.88 5.51 -18.99
CA SER A 119 2.22 5.07 -17.64
C SER A 119 1.21 4.04 -17.16
N ILE A 120 1.68 3.03 -16.42
CA ILE A 120 0.81 2.06 -15.77
C ILE A 120 0.59 2.52 -14.34
N LYS A 121 -0.67 2.71 -13.96
CA LYS A 121 -1.06 3.20 -12.64
C LYS A 121 -2.05 2.26 -11.98
N PRO A 122 -1.87 1.90 -10.69
CA PRO A 122 -2.88 1.16 -9.95
C PRO A 122 -4.25 1.84 -10.02
N VAL A 123 -5.32 1.04 -10.04
CA VAL A 123 -6.67 1.56 -9.85
C VAL A 123 -6.82 2.09 -8.41
N ARG A 124 -7.88 2.87 -8.15
CA ARG A 124 -8.07 3.56 -6.87
C ARG A 124 -8.03 2.61 -5.65
N ASN A 125 -8.58 1.41 -5.79
CA ASN A 125 -8.64 0.39 -4.75
C ASN A 125 -7.46 -0.59 -4.79
N ALA A 126 -6.37 -0.26 -5.48
CA ALA A 126 -5.16 -1.06 -5.54
C ALA A 126 -3.93 -0.27 -5.08
N VAL A 127 -3.07 -0.91 -4.31
CA VAL A 127 -1.86 -0.30 -3.73
C VAL A 127 -0.66 -1.18 -4.04
N VAL A 128 0.46 -0.56 -4.42
CA VAL A 128 1.76 -1.24 -4.55
C VAL A 128 2.71 -0.70 -3.50
N ARG A 129 3.05 -1.56 -2.53
CA ARG A 129 3.95 -1.26 -1.44
C ARG A 129 5.33 -1.87 -1.73
N VAL A 130 6.36 -1.14 -1.34
CA VAL A 130 7.72 -1.69 -1.22
C VAL A 130 7.95 -1.87 0.28
N VAL A 131 8.13 -3.12 0.69
CA VAL A 131 8.46 -3.50 2.05
C VAL A 131 9.97 -3.67 2.12
N ARG A 132 10.58 -3.17 3.20
CA ARG A 132 12.02 -3.33 3.42
C ARG A 132 12.29 -3.93 4.78
N THR A 133 13.12 -4.97 4.79
CA THR A 133 13.55 -5.65 6.01
C THR A 133 15.06 -5.89 5.93
N ARG A 134 15.85 -5.17 6.76
CA ARG A 134 17.32 -5.35 6.87
C ARG A 134 18.07 -5.35 5.51
N GLY A 135 17.73 -4.42 4.60
CA GLY A 135 18.35 -4.32 3.27
C GLY A 135 17.71 -5.20 2.18
N ARG A 136 16.88 -6.18 2.56
CA ARG A 136 16.00 -6.89 1.62
C ARG A 136 14.81 -6.02 1.24
N ILE A 137 14.52 -5.99 -0.05
CA ILE A 137 13.40 -5.28 -0.63
C ILE A 137 12.42 -6.30 -1.20
N GLU A 138 11.15 -6.12 -0.85
CA GLU A 138 10.03 -6.90 -1.36
C GLU A 138 8.99 -5.95 -1.93
N VAL A 139 8.26 -6.40 -2.94
CA VAL A 139 7.12 -5.66 -3.49
C VAL A 139 5.85 -6.46 -3.22
N VAL A 140 4.88 -5.80 -2.61
CA VAL A 140 3.56 -6.35 -2.31
C VAL A 140 2.52 -5.47 -2.97
N ALA A 141 1.68 -6.07 -3.79
CA ALA A 141 0.52 -5.43 -4.38
C ALA A 141 -0.75 -5.95 -3.69
N GLU A 142 -1.61 -5.02 -3.28
CA GLU A 142 -2.84 -5.28 -2.55
C GLU A 142 -4.01 -4.69 -3.32
N ILE A 143 -5.11 -5.43 -3.44
CA ILE A 143 -6.36 -4.96 -4.01
C ILE A 143 -7.43 -5.08 -2.95
N TYR A 144 -8.18 -4.01 -2.74
CA TYR A 144 -9.25 -3.89 -1.77
C TYR A 144 -10.60 -3.84 -2.46
N LYS A 145 -11.69 -4.07 -1.71
CA LYS A 145 -13.02 -3.86 -2.26
C LYS A 145 -13.27 -2.37 -2.47
N PRO A 146 -13.81 -1.96 -3.65
CA PRO A 146 -14.07 -0.54 -3.92
C PRO A 146 -14.96 0.14 -2.87
N GLU A 147 -15.99 -0.55 -2.39
CA GLU A 147 -16.93 -0.04 -1.39
C GLU A 147 -16.29 0.23 -0.03
N GLU A 148 -15.33 -0.59 0.38
CA GLU A 148 -14.62 -0.45 1.64
C GLU A 148 -13.68 0.77 1.59
N VAL A 149 -12.97 0.97 0.46
CA VAL A 149 -12.08 2.13 0.25
C VAL A 149 -12.87 3.45 0.23
N VAL A 150 -14.03 3.48 -0.42
CA VAL A 150 -14.88 4.69 -0.47
C VAL A 150 -15.43 5.05 0.91
N ALA A 151 -15.84 4.04 1.69
CA ALA A 151 -16.31 4.27 3.06
C ALA A 151 -15.20 4.85 3.95
N GLU A 152 -13.97 4.33 3.86
CA GLU A 152 -12.82 4.82 4.63
C GLU A 152 -12.47 6.27 4.27
N GLU A 153 -12.41 6.60 2.98
CA GLU A 153 -12.13 7.96 2.54
C GLU A 153 -13.22 8.96 2.97
N ALA A 154 -14.49 8.53 3.00
CA ALA A 154 -15.60 9.35 3.47
C ALA A 154 -15.48 9.60 4.98
N GLU A 155 -15.16 8.57 5.76
CA GLU A 155 -14.96 8.67 7.21
C GLU A 155 -13.76 9.57 7.54
N GLN A 156 -12.62 9.40 6.85
CA GLN A 156 -11.43 10.24 7.02
C GLN A 156 -11.71 11.71 6.70
N LYS A 157 -12.43 12.00 5.60
CA LYS A 157 -12.82 13.37 5.26
C LYS A 157 -13.77 13.98 6.29
N SER A 158 -14.72 13.20 6.81
CA SER A 158 -15.63 13.67 7.86
C SER A 158 -14.87 13.98 9.15
N SER A 159 -13.90 13.13 9.52
CA SER A 159 -13.06 13.31 10.71
C SER A 159 -12.17 14.54 10.59
N GLN A 160 -11.52 14.75 9.44
CA GLN A 160 -10.74 15.97 9.18
C GLN A 160 -11.63 17.22 9.21
N THR A 161 -12.80 17.19 8.57
CA THR A 161 -13.73 18.32 8.57
C THR A 161 -14.16 18.69 9.99
N ASN A 162 -14.43 17.69 10.84
CA ASN A 162 -14.78 17.89 12.24
C ASN A 162 -13.60 18.46 13.06
N GLU A 163 -12.35 18.08 12.78
CA GLU A 163 -11.17 18.69 13.41
C GLU A 163 -10.98 20.15 13.02
N TRP A 164 -11.12 20.49 11.72
CA TRP A 164 -11.04 21.88 11.25
C TRP A 164 -12.14 22.75 11.88
N GLN A 165 -13.37 22.25 11.94
CA GLN A 165 -14.48 22.95 12.62
C GLN A 165 -14.22 23.16 14.11
N LYS A 166 -13.63 22.17 14.81
CA LYS A 166 -13.23 22.32 16.22
C LYS A 166 -12.10 23.34 16.40
N LEU A 167 -11.13 23.39 15.49
CA LEU A 167 -10.05 24.39 15.53
C LEU A 167 -10.58 25.82 15.33
N ASP A 168 -11.53 26.01 14.42
CA ASP A 168 -12.12 27.32 14.13
C ASP A 168 -13.06 27.80 15.24
N LEU A 169 -13.80 26.90 15.89
CA LEU A 169 -14.65 27.25 17.04
C LEU A 169 -13.82 27.71 18.26
N ASN A 170 -12.62 27.18 18.47
CA ASN A 170 -11.74 27.62 19.55
C ASN A 170 -11.13 29.01 19.30
N LYS A 171 -11.10 29.50 18.06
CA LYS A 171 -10.72 30.90 17.75
C LYS A 171 -11.85 31.90 17.98
N ALA A 172 -13.10 31.45 18.03
CA ALA A 172 -14.27 32.32 18.20
C ALA A 172 -14.64 32.62 19.67
N ILE A 173 -13.98 31.99 20.65
CA ILE A 173 -14.26 32.17 22.09
C ILE A 173 -13.21 33.08 22.77
N GLY A 174 -12.32 33.70 21.99
CA GLY A 174 -11.28 34.61 22.47
C GLY A 174 -11.41 36.02 21.91
N GLN A 175 -12.53 36.71 22.17
CA GLN A 175 -12.61 38.18 22.21
C GLN A 175 -13.57 38.62 23.32
#